data_AF-A0A0P9QG15-F1
#
_entry.id   AF-A0A0P9QG15-F1
#
_cell.length_a   1.000
_cell.length_b   1.000
_cell.length_c   1.000
_cell.angle_alpha   90.00
_cell.angle_beta   90.00
_cell.angle_gamma   90.00
#
_symmetry.space_group_name_H-M   'P 1'
#
loop_
_entity.id
_entity.type
_entity.pdbx_description
1 polymer ?
#
loop_
_entity_poly.entity_id
_entity_poly.type
_entity_poly.pdbx_seq_one_letter_code
_entity_poly.pdbx_strand_id
1 'polypeptide(L)' 'MASDKVYCDFQMTIEEAFEMLTVLTELRRKGSHPLLETTFRDMESQIVESIGYAASEKSGLVRSRPKQ' A
#
# COMPACT_ATOMS: atom_id res chain seq x y z
N MET A 1 -8.75 7.90 -24.68
CA MET A 1 -8.11 6.58 -24.50
C MET A 1 -8.51 6.08 -23.13
N ALA A 2 -9.37 5.06 -23.06
CA ALA A 2 -9.65 4.40 -21.80
C ALA A 2 -8.33 3.85 -21.28
N SER A 3 -7.98 4.19 -20.04
CA SER A 3 -6.78 3.68 -19.40
C SER A 3 -6.92 2.15 -19.31
N ASP A 4 -6.06 1.38 -19.99
CA ASP A 4 -5.92 -0.09 -19.87
C ASP A 4 -5.45 -0.53 -18.45
N LYS A 5 -5.70 0.32 -17.44
CA LYS A 5 -5.29 0.12 -16.06
C LYS A 5 -6.51 -0.24 -15.24
N VAL A 6 -6.36 -1.29 -14.45
CA VAL A 6 -7.30 -1.65 -13.39
C VAL A 6 -7.01 -0.75 -12.19
N TYR A 7 -8.00 -0.02 -11.70
CA TYR A 7 -7.90 0.76 -10.47
C TYR A 7 -8.53 -0.04 -9.33
N CYS A 8 -7.81 -0.23 -8.24
CA CYS A 8 -8.31 -0.89 -7.05
C CYS A 8 -8.05 -0.01 -5.82
N ASP A 9 -9.13 0.38 -5.15
CA ASP A 9 -9.08 1.00 -3.82
C ASP A 9 -9.46 -0.07 -2.80
N PHE A 10 -8.51 -0.48 -1.96
CA PHE A 10 -8.74 -1.50 -0.94
C PHE A 10 -8.69 -0.86 0.45
N GLN A 11 -9.84 -0.89 1.14
CA GLN A 11 -9.88 -0.66 2.58
C GLN A 11 -9.58 -1.97 3.30
N MET A 12 -8.66 -1.93 4.25
CA MET A 12 -8.23 -3.09 5.03
C MET A 12 -7.86 -2.67 6.44
N THR A 13 -7.91 -3.62 7.37
CA THR A 13 -7.39 -3.49 8.73
C THR A 13 -5.85 -3.44 8.74
N ILE A 14 -5.25 -3.06 9.88
CA ILE A 14 -3.78 -3.04 10.01
C ILE A 14 -3.23 -4.46 9.93
N GLU A 15 -3.92 -5.44 10.51
CA GLU A 15 -3.54 -6.85 10.46
C GLU A 15 -3.52 -7.38 9.02
N GLU A 16 -4.58 -7.11 8.26
CA GLU A 16 -4.66 -7.49 6.83
C GLU A 16 -3.58 -6.78 5.99
N ALA A 17 -3.24 -5.53 6.32
CA ALA A 17 -2.16 -4.80 5.66
C ALA A 17 -0.79 -5.46 5.86
N PHE A 18 -0.50 -5.94 7.08
CA PHE A 18 0.74 -6.69 7.36
C PHE A 18 0.77 -8.06 6.66
N GLU A 19 -0.37 -8.75 6.60
CA GLU A 19 -0.47 -10.00 5.85
C GLU A 19 -0.22 -9.77 4.35
N MET A 20 -0.82 -8.72 3.78
CA MET A 20 -0.62 -8.34 2.38
C MET A 20 0.84 -7.99 2.08
N LEU A 21 1.52 -7.24 2.96
CA LEU A 21 2.96 -6.95 2.81
C LEU A 21 3.81 -8.23 2.77
N THR A 22 3.47 -9.21 3.60
CA THR A 22 4.15 -10.51 3.63
C THR A 22 3.97 -11.25 2.30
N VAL A 23 2.75 -11.27 1.78
CA VAL A 23 2.43 -11.88 0.48
C VAL A 23 3.18 -11.19 -0.65
N LEU A 24 3.17 -9.85 -0.72
CA LEU A 24 3.87 -9.08 -1.74
C LEU A 24 5.38 -9.34 -1.70
N THR A 25 5.97 -9.35 -0.51
CA THR A 25 7.40 -9.64 -0.32
C THR A 25 7.75 -11.02 -0.89
N GLU A 26 6.95 -12.04 -0.59
CA GLU A 26 7.17 -13.40 -1.10
C GLU A 26 6.98 -13.51 -2.63
N LEU A 27 5.99 -12.82 -3.19
CA LEU A 27 5.77 -12.78 -4.64
C LEU A 27 6.92 -12.12 -5.38
N ARG A 28 7.42 -10.99 -4.86
CA ARG A 28 8.59 -10.28 -5.40
C ARG A 28 9.85 -11.14 -5.28
N ARG A 29 10.08 -11.76 -4.12
CA ARG A 29 11.23 -12.65 -3.87
C ARG A 29 11.25 -13.85 -4.82
N LYS A 30 10.08 -14.41 -5.16
CA LYS A 30 9.96 -15.50 -6.14
C LYS A 30 10.27 -15.06 -7.58
N GLY A 31 10.17 -13.77 -7.90
CA GLY A 31 10.53 -13.21 -9.21
C GLY A 31 9.76 -13.78 -10.40
N SER A 32 8.67 -14.51 -10.16
CA SER A 32 7.92 -15.24 -11.19
C SER A 32 6.94 -14.35 -11.97
N HIS A 33 6.82 -13.08 -11.58
CA HIS A 33 5.86 -12.13 -12.14
C HIS A 33 6.55 -10.80 -12.51
N PRO A 34 7.47 -10.77 -13.49
CA PRO A 34 8.28 -9.59 -13.81
C PRO A 34 7.43 -8.39 -14.27
N LEU A 35 6.30 -8.64 -14.94
CA LEU A 35 5.37 -7.58 -15.36
C LEU A 35 4.63 -6.93 -14.18
N LEU A 36 4.61 -7.57 -13.01
CA LEU A 36 3.95 -7.06 -11.80
C LEU A 36 4.93 -6.44 -10.81
N GLU A 37 6.25 -6.50 -11.05
CA GLU A 37 7.24 -6.03 -10.07
C GLU A 37 7.05 -4.56 -9.69
N THR A 38 6.77 -3.71 -10.68
CA THR A 38 6.48 -2.29 -10.41
C THR A 38 5.20 -2.14 -9.61
N THR A 39 4.14 -2.85 -9.97
CA THR A 39 2.87 -2.84 -9.24
C THR A 39 3.05 -3.33 -7.80
N PHE A 40 3.79 -4.41 -7.57
CA PHE A 40 4.04 -4.93 -6.22
C PHE A 40 4.81 -3.94 -5.36
N ARG A 41 5.85 -3.30 -5.91
CA ARG A 41 6.60 -2.26 -5.20
C ARG A 41 5.71 -1.05 -4.87
N ASP A 42 4.88 -0.63 -5.81
CA ASP A 42 3.98 0.52 -5.61
C ASP A 42 2.92 0.19 -4.55
N MET A 43 2.36 -1.03 -4.56
CA MET A 43 1.45 -1.52 -3.52
C MET A 43 2.13 -1.56 -2.15
N GLU A 44 3.35 -2.09 -2.08
CA GLU A 44 4.11 -2.15 -0.82
C GLU A 44 4.34 -0.76 -0.23
N SER A 45 4.73 0.21 -1.05
CA SER A 45 4.91 1.61 -0.63
C SER A 45 3.61 2.21 -0.09
N GLN A 46 2.51 2.04 -0.82
CA GLN A 46 1.20 2.58 -0.42
C GLN A 46 0.68 1.97 0.88
N ILE A 47 0.89 0.67 1.07
CA ILE A 47 0.48 -0.02 2.29
C ILE A 47 1.32 0.46 3.48
N VAL A 48 2.64 0.58 3.33
CA VAL A 48 3.53 1.10 4.38
C VAL A 48 3.15 2.54 4.76
N GLU A 49 2.90 3.41 3.78
CA GLU A 49 2.44 4.79 4.02
C GLU A 49 1.09 4.81 4.74
N SER A 50 0.15 3.95 4.34
CA SER A 50 -1.18 3.86 4.95
C SER A 50 -1.12 3.38 6.41
N ILE A 51 -0.27 2.39 6.71
CA ILE A 51 0.00 1.96 8.10
C ILE A 51 0.62 3.10 8.90
N GLY A 52 1.61 3.79 8.33
CA GLY A 52 2.25 4.94 8.97
C GLY A 52 1.26 6.07 9.27
N TYR A 53 0.35 6.35 8.35
CA TYR A 53 -0.74 7.30 8.55
C TYR A 53 -1.68 6.86 9.66
N ALA A 54 -2.18 5.62 9.63
CA ALA A 54 -3.08 5.08 10.66
C ALA A 54 -2.43 5.07 12.06
N ALA A 55 -1.14 4.76 12.15
CA ALA A 55 -0.37 4.82 13.40
C ALA A 55 -0.18 6.26 13.90
N SER A 56 0.05 7.21 12.98
CA SER A 56 0.20 8.65 13.28
C SER A 56 -1.14 9.26 13.73
N GLU A 57 -2.24 8.81 13.14
CA GLU A 57 -3.60 9.24 13.50
C GLU A 57 -3.96 8.73 14.90
N LYS A 58 -3.72 7.45 15.18
CA LYS A 58 -3.94 6.85 16.51
C LYS A 58 -3.10 7.51 17.61
N SER A 59 -1.92 8.02 17.30
CA SER A 59 -1.05 8.72 18.25
C SER A 59 -1.36 10.22 18.38
N GLY A 60 -2.36 10.75 17.66
CA GLY A 60 -2.75 12.16 17.70
C GLY A 60 -1.70 13.11 17.08
N LEU A 61 -0.75 12.56 16.32
CA LEU A 61 0.36 13.32 15.71
C LEU A 61 0.02 13.87 14.32
N VAL A 62 -1.12 13.51 13.73
CA VAL A 62 -1.62 14.15 12.51
C VAL A 62 -2.18 15.53 12.88
N ARG A 63 -1.27 16.51 13.04
CA ARG A 63 -1.64 17.92 12.98
C ARG A 63 -2.19 18.17 11.59
N SER A 64 -3.49 18.43 11.51
CA SER A 64 -4.24 18.94 10.35
C SER A 64 -3.32 19.62 9.33
N ARG A 65 -3.23 19.07 8.11
CA ARG A 65 -2.63 19.81 6.98
C ARG A 65 -3.32 21.18 6.91
N PRO A 66 -2.58 22.30 6.77
CA PRO A 66 -3.21 23.57 6.50
C PRO A 66 -3.94 23.45 5.15
N LYS A 67 -5.23 23.80 5.15
CA LYS A 67 -5.99 24.01 3.91
C LYS A 67 -5.23 25.06 3.09
N GLN A 68 -4.74 24.68 1.92
CA GLN A 68 -4.46 25.65 0.86
C GLN A 68 -5.77 26.17 0.30
#